data_AF-A0A2K8N325-F1
#
_entry.id   AF-A0A2K8N325-F1
#
_cell.length_a   1.000
_cell.length_b   1.000
_cell.length_c   1.000
_cell.angle_alpha   90.00
_cell.angle_beta   90.00
_cell.angle_gamma   90.00
#
_symmetry.space_group_name_H-M   'P 1'
#
loop_
_entity.id
_entity.type
_entity.pdbx_description
1 polymer ?
#
loop_
_entity_poly.entity_id
_entity_poly.type
_entity_poly.pdbx_seq_one_letter_code
_entity_poly.pdbx_strand_id
1 'polypeptide(L)' 'MRWLRCCHRGGLPVTEFPDITALSPAEAIAWFVRQVKDVSRLSPFDKTKGRRVMELRQWKDTVLVPWLEDVHRRRTW' A
#
# COMPACT_ATOMS: atom_id res chain seq x y z
N MET A 1 19.05 -8.78 35.36
CA MET A 1 19.86 -8.44 34.18
C MET A 1 19.13 -7.35 33.39
N ARG A 2 19.71 -6.15 33.36
CA ARG A 2 19.11 -4.91 32.85
C ARG A 2 19.62 -4.67 31.44
N TRP A 3 18.79 -4.88 30.42
CA TRP A 3 19.15 -4.54 29.05
C TRP A 3 18.64 -3.14 28.71
N LEU A 4 19.62 -2.29 28.39
CA LEU A 4 19.48 -0.90 28.01
C LEU A 4 18.83 -0.78 26.63
N ARG A 5 17.82 0.09 26.60
CA ARG A 5 17.29 0.84 25.46
C ARG A 5 18.32 1.01 24.32
N CYS A 6 18.12 0.30 23.21
CA CYS A 6 18.66 0.68 21.91
C CYS A 6 17.55 1.35 21.10
N CYS A 7 17.59 2.68 21.06
CA CYS A 7 16.86 3.50 20.10
C CYS A 7 17.53 3.33 18.72
N HIS A 8 16.97 2.47 17.85
CA HIS A 8 17.27 2.48 16.41
C HIS A 8 15.94 2.72 15.68
N ARG A 9 15.52 3.98 15.56
CA ARG A 9 15.73 4.86 14.39
C ARG A 9 14.96 4.33 13.17
N GLY A 10 13.77 4.89 12.99
CA GLY A 10 12.77 4.55 11.98
C GLY A 10 13.35 4.23 10.60
N GLY A 11 13.40 2.94 10.30
CA GLY A 11 13.24 2.49 8.92
C GLY A 11 11.80 2.82 8.56
N LEU A 12 11.58 3.83 7.73
CA LEU A 12 10.27 4.04 7.14
C LEU A 12 9.88 2.73 6.46
N PRO A 13 8.72 2.13 6.77
CA PRO A 13 8.37 0.86 6.16
C PRO A 13 8.33 1.08 4.64
N VAL A 14 9.14 0.32 3.90
CA VAL A 14 8.98 0.24 2.45
C VAL A 14 7.53 -0.19 2.20
N THR A 15 6.83 0.47 1.28
CA THR A 15 5.48 0.05 0.92
C THR A 15 5.59 -1.29 0.23
N GLU A 16 5.38 -2.37 0.98
CA GLU A 16 5.37 -3.73 0.45
C GLU A 16 4.02 -3.96 -0.22
N PHE A 17 4.04 -4.09 -1.55
CA PHE A 17 2.85 -4.36 -2.33
C PHE A 17 2.50 -5.84 -2.24
N PRO A 18 1.24 -6.19 -1.95
CA PRO A 18 0.83 -7.58 -1.87
C PRO A 18 0.82 -8.21 -3.27
N ASP A 19 1.00 -9.53 -3.31
CA ASP A 19 0.64 -10.30 -4.50
C ASP A 19 -0.88 -10.21 -4.70
N ILE A 20 -1.30 -9.51 -5.75
CA ILE A 20 -2.72 -9.20 -5.96
C ILE A 20 -3.53 -10.44 -6.38
N THR A 21 -2.87 -11.46 -6.94
CA THR A 21 -3.55 -12.67 -7.42
C THR A 21 -3.99 -13.61 -6.30
N ALA A 22 -3.34 -13.50 -5.14
CA ALA A 22 -3.70 -14.23 -3.92
C ALA A 22 -4.84 -13.57 -3.12
N LEU A 23 -5.30 -12.37 -3.51
CA LEU A 23 -6.32 -11.61 -2.79
C LEU A 23 -7.68 -11.69 -3.48
N SER A 24 -8.75 -11.60 -2.68
CA SER A 24 -10.06 -11.24 -3.23
C SER A 24 -10.13 -9.76 -3.61
N PRO A 25 -11.03 -9.35 -4.53
CA PRO A 25 -11.21 -7.95 -4.89
C PRO A 25 -11.44 -7.02 -3.69
N ALA A 26 -12.23 -7.47 -2.71
CA ALA A 26 -12.49 -6.70 -1.50
C ALA A 26 -11.22 -6.51 -0.64
N GLU A 27 -10.40 -7.55 -0.49
CA GLU A 27 -9.15 -7.48 0.26
C GLU A 27 -8.12 -6.57 -0.42
N ALA A 28 -7.98 -6.66 -1.75
CA ALA A 28 -7.09 -5.79 -2.51
C ALA A 28 -7.48 -4.30 -2.37
N ILE A 29 -8.79 -3.99 -2.46
CA ILE A 29 -9.31 -2.63 -2.26
C ILE A 29 -9.10 -2.18 -0.81
N ALA A 30 -9.41 -3.04 0.17
CA ALA A 30 -9.25 -2.72 1.58
C ALA A 30 -7.78 -2.42 1.95
N TRP A 31 -6.85 -3.20 1.41
CA TRP A 31 -5.42 -2.95 1.56
C TRP A 31 -5.03 -1.60 0.95
N PHE A 32 -5.46 -1.30 -0.27
CA PHE A 32 -5.15 -0.04 -0.94
C PHE A 32 -5.67 1.17 -0.14
N VAL A 33 -6.92 1.12 0.31
CA VAL A 33 -7.53 2.17 1.14
C VAL A 33 -6.77 2.37 2.45
N ARG A 34 -6.31 1.29 3.09
CA ARG A 34 -5.48 1.36 4.30
C ARG A 34 -4.17 2.11 4.03
N GLN A 35 -3.49 1.81 2.92
CA GLN A 35 -2.25 2.53 2.56
C GLN A 35 -2.49 4.02 2.31
N VAL A 36 -3.55 4.36 1.59
CA VAL A 36 -3.92 5.77 1.35
C VAL A 36 -4.18 6.50 2.68
N LYS A 37 -4.84 5.83 3.65
CA LYS A 37 -5.07 6.37 4.99
C LYS A 37 -3.78 6.54 5.78
N ASP A 38 -2.84 5.61 5.69
CA ASP A 38 -1.55 5.73 6.38
C ASP A 38 -0.72 6.88 5.79
N VAL A 39 -0.73 7.05 4.46
CA VAL A 39 -0.06 8.17 3.78
C VAL A 39 -0.73 9.50 4.09
N SER A 40 -2.06 9.56 4.19
CA SER A 40 -2.77 10.80 4.52
C SER A 40 -2.46 11.31 5.93
N ARG A 41 -2.17 10.39 6.87
CA ARG A 41 -1.74 10.70 8.24
C ARG A 41 -0.30 11.18 8.35
N LEU A 42 0.52 11.01 7.32
CA LEU A 42 1.88 11.56 7.30
C LEU A 42 1.84 13.09 7.30
N SER A 43 2.80 13.69 8.01
CA SER A 43 3.01 15.14 8.00
C SER A 43 3.20 15.65 6.55
N PRO A 44 2.69 16.84 6.20
CA PRO A 44 2.97 17.46 4.90
C PRO A 44 4.47 17.64 4.63
N PHE A 45 5.27 17.78 5.68
CA PHE A 45 6.73 17.93 5.60
C PHE A 45 7.49 16.59 5.61
N ASP A 46 6.77 15.46 5.67
CA ASP A 46 7.38 14.15 5.57
C ASP A 46 7.98 13.96 4.16
N LYS A 47 9.31 13.86 4.09
CA LYS A 47 10.06 13.76 2.83
C LYS A 47 9.70 12.52 2.01
N THR A 48 9.06 11.52 2.60
CA THR A 48 8.68 10.28 1.92
C THR A 48 7.22 10.22 1.50
N LYS A 49 6.39 11.14 1.98
CA LYS A 49 4.97 11.23 1.60
C LYS A 49 4.79 11.33 0.10
N GLY A 50 5.53 12.23 -0.57
CA GLY A 50 5.45 12.41 -2.02
C GLY A 50 5.79 11.14 -2.79
N ARG A 51 6.88 10.46 -2.41
CA ARG A 51 7.27 9.18 -3.01
C ARG A 51 6.20 8.10 -2.84
N ARG A 52 5.67 7.93 -1.63
CA ARG A 52 4.62 6.94 -1.36
C ARG A 52 3.32 7.21 -2.12
N VAL A 53 2.93 8.47 -2.28
CA VAL A 53 1.78 8.84 -3.11
C VAL A 53 1.99 8.42 -4.56
N MET A 54 3.19 8.65 -5.12
CA MET A 54 3.49 8.22 -6.49
C MET A 54 3.50 6.70 -6.63
N GLU A 55 4.13 5.97 -5.69
CA GLU A 55 4.17 4.50 -5.69
C GLU A 55 2.75 3.90 -5.59
N LEU A 56 1.91 4.41 -4.70
CA LEU A 56 0.51 3.97 -4.58
C LEU A 56 -0.31 4.30 -5.83
N ARG A 57 -0.11 5.48 -6.42
CA ARG A 57 -0.79 5.86 -7.66
C ARG A 57 -0.39 4.93 -8.80
N GLN A 58 0.91 4.71 -8.97
CA GLN A 58 1.44 3.81 -9.99
C GLN A 58 0.86 2.41 -9.83
N TRP A 59 0.95 1.82 -8.64
CA TRP A 59 0.41 0.48 -8.39
C TRP A 59 -1.10 0.40 -8.64
N LYS A 60 -1.86 1.44 -8.25
CA LYS A 60 -3.30 1.50 -8.51
C LYS A 60 -3.61 1.48 -10.02
N ASP A 61 -2.90 2.30 -10.79
CA ASP A 61 -3.12 2.45 -12.23
C ASP A 61 -2.57 1.25 -13.04
N THR A 62 -1.47 0.61 -12.61
CA THR A 62 -0.83 -0.48 -13.37
C THR A 62 -1.21 -1.87 -12.91
N VAL A 63 -1.68 -2.03 -11.66
CA VAL A 63 -1.97 -3.35 -11.06
C VAL A 63 -3.43 -3.44 -10.65
N LEU A 64 -3.88 -2.62 -9.70
CA LEU A 64 -5.20 -2.79 -9.08
C LEU A 64 -6.34 -2.63 -10.07
N VAL A 65 -6.38 -1.53 -10.82
CA VAL A 65 -7.50 -1.25 -11.75
C VAL A 65 -7.57 -2.28 -12.87
N PRO A 66 -6.50 -2.55 -13.63
CA PRO A 66 -6.54 -3.55 -14.70
C PRO A 66 -6.93 -4.95 -14.20
N TRP A 67 -6.44 -5.34 -13.01
CA TRP A 67 -6.79 -6.63 -12.42
C TRP A 67 -8.27 -6.69 -11.99
N LEU A 68 -8.82 -5.64 -11.39
CA LEU A 68 -10.25 -5.58 -11.04
C LEU A 68 -11.14 -5.64 -12.27
N GLU A 69 -10.77 -4.95 -13.36
CA GLU A 69 -11.49 -5.02 -14.64
C GLU A 69 -11.47 -6.44 -15.21
N ASP A 70 -10.32 -7.13 -15.14
CA ASP A 70 -10.19 -8.52 -15.58
C ASP A 70 -11.04 -9.47 -14.75
N VAL A 71 -11.01 -9.36 -13.42
CA VAL A 71 -11.86 -10.16 -12.51
C VAL A 71 -13.35 -9.92 -12.80
N HIS A 72 -13.74 -8.67 -13.02
CA HIS A 72 -15.12 -8.33 -13.37
C HIS A 72 -15.54 -8.94 -14.72
N ARG A 73 -14.68 -8.85 -15.73
CA ARG A 73 -14.90 -9.45 -17.07
C ARG A 73 -15.04 -10.96 -17.00
N ARG A 74 -14.25 -11.66 -16.19
CA ARG A 74 -14.34 -13.12 -16.02
C ARG A 74 -15.61 -13.57 -15.31
N ARG A 75 -16.23 -12.70 -14.51
CA ARG A 75 -17.49 -13.00 -13.80
C ARG A 75 -18.75 -12.77 -14.63
N THR A 76 -18.63 -12.09 -15.78
CA THR A 76 -19.77 -11.69 -16.62
C THR A 76 -20.09 -12.66 -17.76
N TRP A 77 -19.51 -13.87 -17.72
CA TRP A 77 -19.79 -15.03 -18.58
C TRP A 77 -20.21 -16.22 -17.72
#